data_AF-A0AA89BXN7-F1
#
_entry.id   AF-A0AA89BXN7-F1
#
_cell.length_a   1.000
_cell.length_b   1.000
_cell.length_c   1.000
_cell.angle_alpha   90.00
_cell.angle_beta   90.00
_cell.angle_gamma   90.00
#
_symmetry.space_group_name_H-M   'P 1'
#
loop_
_entity.id
_entity.type
_entity.pdbx_description
1 polymer ?
#
loop_
_entity_poly.entity_id
_entity_poly.type
_entity_poly.pdbx_seq_one_letter_code
_entity_poly.pdbx_strand_id
1 'polypeptide(L)'
;MTSPIRYKDCKEWRLYAAASTGVYDIYPDGKTRITVFCDQVTDAGGWTVVLSRNGSFDGNKTWDDYKRGFGNLRGNFWLGNENIYLLTVNKINEVWFKLQSTKGVWFYASYRNVNIGTESDGYRFHMNVTSYYGNAGNSFKRNFGRLDGIRFTTIDMDNDYSSRNCAIYHGGDCMKCLRCNGVLNPLLCDRIKICDQTEQPPYSPDLAPSDFHLFPKMKEAISGTHFHSYDDVIFAVDGFLVSLDKEFFNSEALNVARGEAFITIKCVRRFHPRIFLCAHLRYDVINLT
;
A
#
# COMPACT_ATOMS: atom_id res chain seq x y z
N MET A 1 -30.86 6.26 17.15
CA MET A 1 -29.54 5.59 17.25
C MET A 1 -29.00 5.46 15.84
N THR A 2 -27.92 6.16 15.51
CA THR A 2 -27.24 6.02 14.21
C THR A 2 -26.56 4.65 14.18
N SER A 3 -26.75 3.87 13.12
CA SER A 3 -26.00 2.62 12.93
C SER A 3 -24.50 2.92 12.98
N PRO A 4 -23.67 2.08 13.62
CA PRO A 4 -22.22 2.26 13.59
C PRO A 4 -21.74 2.22 12.13
N ILE A 5 -20.86 3.16 11.79
CA ILE A 5 -20.24 3.26 10.46
C ILE A 5 -19.36 2.02 10.25
N ARG A 6 -19.50 1.39 9.09
CA ARG A 6 -18.75 0.18 8.71
C ARG A 6 -17.74 0.53 7.63
N TYR A 7 -16.49 0.65 8.02
CA TYR A 7 -15.37 0.91 7.11
C TYR A 7 -14.92 -0.40 6.47
N LYS A 8 -14.67 -0.41 5.16
CA LYS A 8 -14.28 -1.62 4.43
C LYS A 8 -12.86 -2.05 4.70
N ASP A 9 -11.97 -1.10 4.93
CA ASP A 9 -10.55 -1.33 5.14
C ASP A 9 -9.90 -0.18 5.92
N CYS A 10 -8.60 -0.33 6.18
CA CYS A 10 -7.80 0.66 6.88
C CYS A 10 -7.68 1.99 6.12
N LYS A 11 -7.85 2.01 4.80
CA LYS A 11 -7.82 3.24 4.00
C LYS A 11 -9.11 4.02 4.18
N GLU A 12 -10.26 3.36 4.10
CA GLU A 12 -11.55 3.97 4.40
C GLU A 12 -11.62 4.44 5.86
N TRP A 13 -11.11 3.65 6.81
CA TRP A 13 -10.98 4.05 8.21
C TRP A 13 -10.16 5.35 8.34
N ARG A 14 -9.03 5.45 7.65
CA ARG A 14 -8.18 6.66 7.66
C ARG A 14 -8.91 7.90 7.19
N LEU A 15 -9.68 7.78 6.11
CA LEU A 15 -10.34 8.92 5.46
C LEU A 15 -11.49 9.49 6.29
N TYR A 16 -12.21 8.62 6.99
CA TYR A 16 -13.48 8.98 7.63
C TYR A 16 -13.46 8.89 9.17
N ALA A 17 -12.35 8.44 9.77
CA ALA A 17 -12.17 8.34 11.21
C ALA A 17 -10.81 8.93 11.66
N ALA A 18 -10.37 8.61 12.87
CA ALA A 18 -9.07 9.04 13.39
C ALA A 18 -7.93 8.24 12.73
N ALA A 19 -6.96 8.97 12.15
CA ALA A 19 -5.82 8.43 11.40
C ALA A 19 -4.68 7.88 12.29
N SER A 20 -5.01 7.21 13.40
CA SER A 20 -4.00 6.61 14.28
C SER A 20 -3.75 5.14 13.96
N THR A 21 -2.49 4.71 14.02
CA THR A 21 -2.10 3.30 13.88
C THR A 21 -2.65 2.49 15.06
N GLY A 22 -3.24 1.33 14.78
CA GLY A 22 -3.90 0.54 15.82
C GLY A 22 -4.64 -0.68 15.31
N VAL A 23 -5.33 -1.36 16.23
CA VAL A 23 -6.18 -2.51 15.92
C VAL A 23 -7.63 -2.03 15.78
N TYR A 24 -8.26 -2.34 14.66
CA TYR A 24 -9.60 -1.88 14.33
C TYR A 24 -10.43 -2.98 13.68
N ASP A 25 -11.75 -2.86 13.81
CA ASP A 25 -12.71 -3.70 13.09
C ASP A 25 -13.06 -3.06 11.75
N ILE A 26 -12.98 -3.85 10.69
CA ILE A 26 -13.36 -3.47 9.32
C ILE A 26 -14.34 -4.50 8.73
N TYR A 27 -14.99 -4.13 7.62
CA TYR A 27 -16.02 -4.90 6.95
C TYR A 27 -15.77 -4.92 5.44
N PRO A 28 -14.81 -5.72 4.93
CA PRO A 28 -14.35 -5.66 3.54
C PRO A 28 -15.47 -5.81 2.48
N ASP A 29 -16.47 -6.64 2.79
CA ASP A 29 -17.67 -6.90 1.99
C ASP A 29 -18.93 -6.14 2.50
N GLY A 30 -18.76 -5.23 3.46
CA GLY A 30 -19.81 -4.48 4.16
C GLY A 30 -20.62 -5.28 5.20
N LYS A 31 -20.33 -6.58 5.38
CA LYS A 31 -21.12 -7.51 6.20
C LYS A 31 -20.27 -8.26 7.22
N THR A 32 -19.19 -8.86 6.78
CA THR A 32 -18.29 -9.72 7.54
C THR A 32 -17.28 -8.86 8.30
N ARG A 33 -17.37 -8.89 9.63
CA ARG A 33 -16.43 -8.19 10.50
C ARG A 33 -15.11 -8.95 10.58
N ILE A 34 -14.00 -8.26 10.31
CA ILE A 34 -12.66 -8.76 10.61
C ILE A 34 -11.89 -7.73 11.45
N THR A 35 -11.06 -8.20 12.37
CA THR A 35 -10.21 -7.34 13.22
C THR A 35 -8.80 -7.32 12.65
N VAL A 36 -8.28 -6.14 12.34
CA VAL A 36 -6.99 -5.96 11.65
C VAL A 36 -6.11 -4.95 12.35
N PHE A 37 -4.80 -5.00 12.07
CA PHE A 37 -3.90 -3.92 12.43
C PHE A 37 -3.75 -2.95 11.26
N CYS A 38 -4.15 -1.70 11.45
CA CYS A 38 -3.98 -0.62 10.49
C CYS A 38 -2.71 0.17 10.75
N ASP A 39 -1.84 0.27 9.76
CA ASP A 39 -0.70 1.18 9.75
C ASP A 39 -1.09 2.47 9.02
N GLN A 40 -1.21 3.54 9.80
CA GLN A 40 -1.64 4.86 9.35
C GLN A 40 -0.48 5.84 9.22
N VAL A 41 0.77 5.39 9.31
CA VAL A 41 1.94 6.27 9.30
C VAL A 41 2.85 5.98 8.12
N THR A 42 3.12 4.70 7.84
CA THR A 42 4.03 4.33 6.74
C THR A 42 3.41 4.67 5.39
N ASP A 43 4.15 5.36 4.52
CA ASP A 43 3.79 5.60 3.11
C ASP A 43 2.35 6.11 2.95
N ALA A 44 2.08 7.29 3.52
CA ALA A 44 0.77 7.95 3.57
C ALA A 44 -0.37 7.18 4.29
N GLY A 45 -0.10 6.02 4.89
CA GLY A 45 -1.06 5.27 5.70
C GLY A 45 -2.14 4.55 4.89
N GLY A 46 -3.19 4.09 5.59
CA GLY A 46 -4.28 3.32 4.97
C GLY A 46 -3.97 1.84 4.78
N TRP A 47 -2.84 1.36 5.33
CA TRP A 47 -2.37 0.00 5.13
C TRP A 47 -3.01 -0.98 6.10
N THR A 48 -3.55 -2.07 5.58
CA THR A 48 -3.97 -3.23 6.37
C THR A 48 -2.80 -4.20 6.48
N VAL A 49 -2.28 -4.42 7.68
CA VAL A 49 -1.16 -5.36 7.89
C VAL A 49 -1.69 -6.79 7.94
N VAL A 50 -1.16 -7.68 7.09
CA VAL A 50 -1.60 -9.08 6.97
C VAL A 50 -0.58 -10.09 7.50
N LEU A 51 0.70 -9.70 7.55
CA LEU A 51 1.77 -10.44 8.22
C LEU A 51 2.61 -9.45 9.00
N SER A 52 2.98 -9.81 10.23
CA SER A 52 3.99 -9.13 11.03
C SER A 52 4.89 -10.15 11.73
N ARG A 53 6.20 -9.98 11.59
CA ARG A 53 7.25 -10.76 12.26
C ARG A 53 8.23 -9.81 12.93
N ASN A 54 7.82 -9.24 14.05
CA ASN A 54 8.67 -8.47 14.95
C ASN A 54 9.42 -9.41 15.92
N GLY A 55 10.22 -10.35 15.39
CA GLY A 55 11.00 -11.33 16.16
C GLY A 55 10.66 -12.80 15.81
N SER A 56 10.67 -13.68 16.82
CA SER A 56 10.39 -15.12 16.62
C SER A 56 8.94 -15.34 16.15
N PHE A 57 8.79 -15.88 14.95
CA PHE A 57 7.50 -16.20 14.33
C PHE A 57 7.43 -17.70 14.08
N ASP A 58 6.50 -18.37 14.74
CA ASP A 58 6.25 -19.80 14.51
C ASP A 58 5.36 -19.96 13.27
N GLY A 59 6.01 -20.14 12.12
CA GLY A 59 5.34 -20.43 10.86
C GLY A 59 4.99 -21.91 10.68
N ASN A 60 5.35 -22.81 11.59
CA ASN A 60 5.09 -24.25 11.41
C ASN A 60 3.65 -24.62 11.75
N LYS A 61 2.71 -24.12 10.94
CA LYS A 61 1.27 -24.17 11.19
C LYS A 61 0.53 -25.01 10.15
N THR A 62 -0.62 -25.52 10.57
CA THR A 62 -1.51 -26.34 9.72
C THR A 62 -2.24 -25.49 8.69
N TRP A 63 -2.86 -26.14 7.70
CA TRP A 63 -3.76 -25.49 6.74
C TRP A 63 -4.83 -24.65 7.45
N ASP A 64 -5.44 -25.28 8.46
CA ASP A 64 -6.53 -24.74 9.25
C ASP A 64 -6.12 -23.51 10.08
N ASP A 65 -4.87 -23.49 10.58
CA ASP A 65 -4.30 -22.33 11.26
C ASP A 65 -4.05 -21.18 10.28
N TYR A 66 -3.47 -21.45 9.11
CA TYR A 66 -3.24 -20.43 8.10
C TYR A 66 -4.54 -19.89 7.49
N LYS A 67 -5.58 -20.73 7.40
CA LYS A 67 -6.94 -20.35 7.02
C LYS A 67 -7.53 -19.33 7.98
N ARG A 68 -7.54 -19.63 9.29
CA ARG A 68 -8.14 -18.77 10.34
C ARG A 68 -7.27 -17.58 10.71
N GLY A 69 -5.96 -17.69 10.56
CA GLY A 69 -4.99 -16.76 11.11
C GLY A 69 -4.58 -17.12 12.54
N PHE A 70 -3.43 -16.58 12.96
CA PHE A 70 -2.83 -16.87 14.27
C PHE A 70 -1.91 -15.75 14.72
N GLY A 71 -1.62 -15.72 16.03
CA GLY A 71 -0.70 -14.77 16.65
C GLY A 71 -1.41 -13.54 17.24
N ASN A 72 -0.66 -12.46 17.43
CA ASN A 72 -1.13 -11.23 18.06
C ASN A 72 -1.00 -10.05 17.09
N LEU A 73 -2.12 -9.37 16.79
CA LEU A 73 -2.17 -8.24 15.86
C LEU A 73 -1.24 -7.06 16.24
N ARG A 74 -0.86 -6.93 17.52
CA ARG A 74 0.12 -5.94 17.99
C ARG A 74 1.56 -6.45 18.02
N GLY A 75 1.80 -7.70 17.62
CA GLY A 75 3.10 -8.36 17.63
C GLY A 75 3.31 -9.20 16.37
N ASN A 76 3.44 -10.50 16.56
CA ASN A 76 3.70 -11.49 15.51
C ASN A 76 2.41 -12.18 15.12
N PHE A 77 2.01 -12.09 13.85
CA PHE A 77 0.75 -12.68 13.39
C PHE A 77 0.70 -12.94 11.89
N TRP A 78 -0.16 -13.88 11.51
CA TRP A 78 -0.72 -14.05 10.17
C TRP A 78 -2.22 -13.78 10.25
N LEU A 79 -2.73 -12.89 9.41
CA LEU A 79 -4.13 -12.45 9.50
C LEU A 79 -5.14 -13.58 9.19
N GLY A 80 -4.73 -14.56 8.40
CA GLY A 80 -5.58 -15.66 7.95
C GLY A 80 -5.95 -15.53 6.48
N ASN A 81 -5.90 -16.64 5.75
CA ASN A 81 -6.13 -16.66 4.31
C ASN A 81 -7.57 -16.27 3.96
N GLU A 82 -8.57 -16.64 4.77
CA GLU A 82 -9.95 -16.18 4.54
C GLU A 82 -10.09 -14.65 4.67
N ASN A 83 -9.42 -14.06 5.66
CA ASN A 83 -9.43 -12.62 5.84
C ASN A 83 -8.69 -11.90 4.71
N ILE A 84 -7.57 -12.45 4.24
CA ILE A 84 -6.80 -11.90 3.11
C ILE A 84 -7.60 -12.03 1.80
N TYR A 85 -8.34 -13.13 1.62
CA TYR A 85 -9.24 -13.33 0.49
C TYR A 85 -10.32 -12.24 0.47
N LEU A 86 -10.99 -12.01 1.60
CA LEU A 86 -12.00 -10.95 1.73
C LEU A 86 -11.44 -9.56 1.47
N LEU A 87 -10.20 -9.30 1.88
CA LEU A 87 -9.53 -8.02 1.64
C LEU A 87 -9.20 -7.79 0.16
N THR A 88 -8.97 -8.86 -0.61
CA THR A 88 -8.41 -8.74 -1.96
C THR A 88 -9.38 -9.06 -3.08
N VAL A 89 -10.47 -9.76 -2.80
CA VAL A 89 -11.47 -10.13 -3.81
C VAL A 89 -12.18 -8.90 -4.37
N ASN A 90 -12.37 -8.87 -5.69
CA ASN A 90 -13.08 -7.80 -6.43
C ASN A 90 -12.52 -6.38 -6.24
N LYS A 91 -11.24 -6.25 -5.89
CA LYS A 91 -10.57 -4.96 -5.67
C LYS A 91 -9.27 -4.89 -6.44
N ILE A 92 -8.89 -3.69 -6.85
CA ILE A 92 -7.53 -3.40 -7.30
C ILE A 92 -6.73 -3.17 -6.03
N ASN A 93 -5.88 -4.12 -5.63
CA ASN A 93 -5.08 -3.99 -4.42
C ASN A 93 -3.62 -3.82 -4.73
N GLU A 94 -2.93 -3.11 -3.85
CA GLU A 94 -1.49 -3.09 -3.77
C GLU A 94 -1.04 -3.87 -2.54
N VAL A 95 -0.04 -4.72 -2.72
CA VAL A 95 0.67 -5.39 -1.64
C VAL A 95 2.04 -4.76 -1.48
N TRP A 96 2.44 -4.53 -0.23
CA TRP A 96 3.73 -3.99 0.11
C TRP A 96 4.46 -4.92 1.08
N PHE A 97 5.64 -5.38 0.66
CA PHE A 97 6.53 -6.24 1.40
C PHE A 97 7.64 -5.39 2.03
N LYS A 98 7.83 -5.50 3.35
CA LYS A 98 8.97 -4.95 4.09
C LYS A 98 9.92 -6.06 4.46
N LEU A 99 11.21 -5.87 4.19
CA LEU A 99 12.25 -6.82 4.57
C LEU A 99 13.41 -6.10 5.25
N GLN A 100 14.01 -6.71 6.26
CA GLN A 100 15.28 -6.27 6.82
C GLN A 100 16.40 -7.25 6.46
N SER A 101 17.55 -6.73 6.04
CA SER A 101 18.76 -7.53 5.93
C SER A 101 19.34 -7.87 7.31
N THR A 102 20.20 -8.88 7.36
CA THR A 102 20.96 -9.23 8.57
C THR A 102 21.84 -8.10 9.11
N LYS A 103 22.12 -7.09 8.28
CA LYS A 103 22.86 -5.86 8.66
C LYS A 103 21.94 -4.73 9.12
N GLY A 104 20.64 -4.96 9.27
CA GLY A 104 19.67 -3.97 9.73
C GLY A 104 19.14 -3.02 8.66
N VAL A 105 19.62 -3.13 7.41
CA VAL A 105 19.16 -2.28 6.29
C VAL A 105 17.79 -2.75 5.80
N TRP A 106 16.86 -1.80 5.64
CA TRP A 106 15.49 -2.05 5.18
C TRP A 106 15.37 -2.00 3.65
N PHE A 107 14.59 -2.92 3.12
CA PHE A 107 14.21 -3.02 1.72
C PHE A 107 12.70 -3.19 1.60
N TYR A 108 12.15 -2.84 0.44
CA TYR A 108 10.76 -3.05 0.14
C TYR A 108 10.50 -3.46 -1.31
N ALA A 109 9.38 -4.14 -1.51
CA ALA A 109 8.83 -4.46 -2.81
C ALA A 109 7.32 -4.23 -2.78
N SER A 110 6.79 -3.57 -3.81
CA SER A 110 5.37 -3.34 -3.99
C SER A 110 4.90 -3.95 -5.31
N TYR A 111 3.69 -4.49 -5.31
CA TYR A 111 3.02 -5.03 -6.49
C TYR A 111 1.55 -4.63 -6.47
N ARG A 112 0.99 -4.33 -7.65
CA ARG A 112 -0.42 -4.03 -7.86
C ARG A 112 -1.19 -5.23 -8.38
N ASN A 113 -2.52 -5.11 -8.37
CA ASN A 113 -3.49 -6.12 -8.80
C ASN A 113 -3.29 -7.46 -8.09
N VAL A 114 -3.10 -7.40 -6.77
CA VAL A 114 -2.91 -8.60 -5.96
C VAL A 114 -4.24 -9.12 -5.46
N ASN A 115 -4.43 -10.44 -5.62
CA ASN A 115 -5.54 -11.17 -5.05
C ASN A 115 -5.14 -12.61 -4.72
N ILE A 116 -5.92 -13.22 -3.84
CA ILE A 116 -5.87 -14.66 -3.62
C ILE A 116 -7.22 -15.29 -3.96
N GLY A 117 -7.21 -16.57 -4.34
CA GLY A 117 -8.41 -17.37 -4.59
C GLY A 117 -9.08 -17.84 -3.30
N THR A 118 -10.19 -18.58 -3.47
CA THR A 118 -10.88 -19.24 -2.36
C THR A 118 -10.09 -20.42 -1.82
N GLU A 119 -10.50 -20.95 -0.67
CA GLU A 119 -9.96 -22.21 -0.12
C GLU A 119 -10.04 -23.36 -1.13
N SER A 120 -11.15 -23.48 -1.88
CA SER A 120 -11.34 -24.53 -2.88
C SER A 120 -10.39 -24.44 -4.07
N ASP A 121 -9.84 -23.25 -4.35
CA ASP A 121 -8.75 -23.05 -5.33
C ASP A 121 -7.36 -23.06 -4.64
N GLY A 122 -7.29 -23.46 -3.37
CA GLY A 122 -6.06 -23.56 -2.59
C GLY A 122 -5.45 -22.20 -2.27
N TYR A 123 -6.27 -21.16 -2.08
CA TYR A 123 -5.84 -19.77 -1.89
C TYR A 123 -4.82 -19.31 -2.95
N ARG A 124 -5.08 -19.68 -4.21
CA ARG A 124 -4.19 -19.39 -5.34
C ARG A 124 -3.83 -17.92 -5.38
N PHE A 125 -2.54 -17.63 -5.42
CA PHE A 125 -2.04 -16.27 -5.37
C PHE A 125 -1.88 -15.68 -6.78
N HIS A 126 -2.38 -14.47 -6.98
CA HIS A 126 -2.25 -13.71 -8.23
C HIS A 126 -1.66 -12.32 -7.99
N MET A 127 -0.73 -11.91 -8.86
CA MET A 127 -0.17 -10.55 -8.83
C MET A 127 0.27 -10.08 -10.21
N ASN A 128 0.22 -8.77 -10.46
CA ASN A 128 0.87 -8.19 -11.63
C ASN A 128 2.38 -8.01 -11.37
N VAL A 129 3.18 -9.02 -11.69
CA VAL A 129 4.65 -9.00 -11.51
C VAL A 129 5.37 -7.88 -12.26
N THR A 130 4.75 -7.30 -13.29
CA THR A 130 5.31 -6.18 -14.08
C THR A 130 5.11 -4.82 -13.40
N SER A 131 4.14 -4.72 -12.48
CA SER A 131 3.86 -3.50 -11.70
C SER A 131 4.82 -3.28 -10.52
N TYR A 132 5.89 -4.08 -10.45
CA TYR A 132 6.87 -4.01 -9.38
C TYR A 132 7.42 -2.61 -9.17
N TYR A 133 7.46 -2.20 -7.90
CA TYR A 133 8.14 -1.00 -7.45
C TYR A 133 8.92 -1.29 -6.16
N GLY A 134 10.12 -0.72 -6.03
CA GLY A 134 10.91 -0.80 -4.80
C GLY A 134 12.36 -1.25 -5.01
N ASN A 135 13.07 -1.42 -3.89
CA ASN A 135 14.52 -1.62 -3.86
C ASN A 135 14.96 -3.03 -3.40
N ALA A 136 14.02 -3.93 -3.09
CA ALA A 136 14.33 -5.31 -2.67
C ALA A 136 14.72 -6.24 -3.84
N GLY A 137 14.49 -5.80 -5.08
CA GLY A 137 14.63 -6.62 -6.28
C GLY A 137 13.34 -7.39 -6.62
N ASN A 138 13.04 -7.50 -7.92
CA ASN A 138 11.82 -8.18 -8.39
C ASN A 138 12.02 -9.70 -8.51
N SER A 139 11.98 -10.41 -7.39
CA SER A 139 12.11 -11.87 -7.40
C SER A 139 10.97 -12.60 -8.11
N PHE A 140 9.75 -12.05 -8.05
CA PHE A 140 8.59 -12.66 -8.69
C PHE A 140 8.69 -12.68 -10.23
N LYS A 141 9.34 -11.68 -10.84
CA LYS A 141 9.68 -11.70 -12.28
C LYS A 141 10.85 -12.63 -12.61
N ARG A 142 11.89 -12.66 -11.76
CA ARG A 142 13.10 -13.48 -11.98
C ARG A 142 12.81 -14.98 -12.06
N ASN A 143 11.72 -15.44 -11.47
CA ASN A 143 11.28 -16.83 -11.51
C ASN A 143 10.46 -17.19 -12.76
N PHE A 144 10.62 -16.49 -13.88
CA PHE A 144 9.87 -16.70 -15.12
C PHE A 144 8.34 -16.64 -14.95
N GLY A 145 7.83 -15.84 -14.00
CA GLY A 145 6.39 -15.74 -13.73
C GLY A 145 5.79 -16.97 -13.03
N ARG A 146 6.61 -17.94 -12.59
CA ARG A 146 6.14 -19.18 -11.93
C ARG A 146 5.42 -18.98 -10.59
N LEU A 147 5.40 -17.75 -10.07
CA LEU A 147 4.78 -17.43 -8.78
C LEU A 147 3.39 -16.83 -8.90
N ASP A 148 2.99 -16.41 -10.10
CA ASP A 148 1.60 -16.09 -10.37
C ASP A 148 0.83 -17.40 -10.60
N GLY A 149 -0.30 -17.55 -9.93
CA GLY A 149 -1.14 -18.74 -10.01
C GLY A 149 -0.68 -19.93 -9.17
N ILE A 150 0.29 -19.76 -8.27
CA ILE A 150 0.68 -20.82 -7.32
C ILE A 150 -0.38 -20.97 -6.22
N ARG A 151 -0.56 -22.20 -5.74
CA ARG A 151 -1.43 -22.48 -4.61
C ARG A 151 -0.65 -22.43 -3.31
N PHE A 152 -1.36 -22.11 -2.23
CA PHE A 152 -0.83 -22.11 -0.88
C PHE A 152 -0.58 -23.56 -0.41
N THR A 153 0.49 -23.78 0.34
CA THR A 153 0.90 -25.11 0.81
C THR A 153 1.31 -25.04 2.27
N THR A 154 0.90 -26.02 3.06
CA THR A 154 1.24 -26.17 4.49
C THR A 154 1.80 -27.56 4.76
N ILE A 155 2.30 -27.78 5.98
CA ILE A 155 2.92 -29.06 6.36
C ILE A 155 1.99 -30.27 6.22
N ASP A 156 0.69 -30.03 6.29
CA ASP A 156 -0.38 -31.02 6.27
C ASP A 156 -1.23 -30.98 4.99
N MET A 157 -0.97 -30.02 4.08
CA MET A 157 -1.66 -29.92 2.78
C MET A 157 -0.69 -29.47 1.69
N ASP A 158 -0.29 -30.42 0.82
CA ASP A 158 0.64 -30.21 -0.28
C ASP A 158 -0.09 -29.80 -1.57
N ASN A 159 0.03 -28.53 -1.97
CA ASN A 159 -0.51 -28.01 -3.22
C ASN A 159 0.59 -27.42 -4.12
N ASP A 160 1.85 -27.70 -3.83
CA ASP A 160 2.98 -27.18 -4.58
C ASP A 160 3.31 -28.07 -5.79
N TYR A 161 4.24 -27.62 -6.65
CA TYR A 161 4.62 -28.35 -7.87
C TYR A 161 5.80 -29.30 -7.68
N SER A 162 6.29 -29.44 -6.44
CA SER A 162 7.43 -30.28 -6.10
C SER A 162 7.01 -31.74 -5.93
N SER A 163 7.98 -32.65 -6.04
CA SER A 163 7.78 -34.07 -5.70
C SER A 163 7.83 -34.34 -4.20
N ARG A 164 8.12 -33.31 -3.39
CA ARG A 164 8.14 -33.32 -1.92
C ARG A 164 7.41 -32.10 -1.41
N ASN A 165 6.63 -32.25 -0.35
CA ASN A 165 5.99 -31.13 0.32
C ASN A 165 7.05 -30.12 0.80
N CYS A 166 7.10 -28.97 0.14
CA CYS A 166 8.09 -27.95 0.41
C CYS A 166 7.89 -27.30 1.78
N ALA A 167 6.64 -27.25 2.27
CA ALA A 167 6.36 -26.74 3.60
C ALA A 167 6.98 -27.65 4.68
N ILE A 168 6.92 -28.98 4.54
CA ILE A 168 7.61 -29.89 5.48
C ILE A 168 9.13 -29.67 5.42
N TYR A 169 9.71 -29.67 4.22
CA TYR A 169 11.17 -29.61 4.06
C TYR A 169 11.78 -28.27 4.53
N HIS A 170 10.99 -27.20 4.51
CA HIS A 170 11.44 -25.87 4.90
C HIS A 170 10.93 -25.40 6.29
N GLY A 171 10.23 -26.25 7.03
CA GLY A 171 9.80 -25.96 8.41
C GLY A 171 8.52 -25.11 8.50
N GLY A 172 7.52 -25.52 7.73
CA GLY A 172 6.10 -25.16 7.75
C GLY A 172 5.68 -23.73 7.41
N ASP A 173 6.64 -22.82 7.33
CA ASP A 173 6.38 -21.44 6.94
C ASP A 173 5.90 -21.42 5.47
N CYS A 174 4.59 -21.21 5.29
CA CYS A 174 3.79 -21.41 4.07
C CYS A 174 4.28 -20.71 2.79
N MET A 175 5.29 -19.86 2.92
CA MET A 175 5.80 -18.99 1.89
C MET A 175 7.29 -19.26 1.62
N LYS A 176 7.93 -20.17 2.37
CA LYS A 176 9.29 -20.66 2.11
C LYS A 176 9.41 -21.55 0.86
N CYS A 177 8.30 -21.94 0.24
CA CYS A 177 8.25 -22.80 -0.95
C CYS A 177 8.60 -22.06 -2.24
N LEU A 178 9.70 -21.31 -2.20
CA LEU A 178 10.29 -20.59 -3.34
C LEU A 178 11.69 -21.14 -3.67
N ARG A 179 12.15 -22.16 -2.92
CA ARG A 179 13.41 -22.87 -3.21
C ARG A 179 13.32 -23.98 -4.26
N CYS A 180 12.12 -24.32 -4.78
CA CYS A 180 12.03 -25.21 -5.94
C CYS A 180 12.22 -24.51 -7.29
N ASN A 181 12.62 -23.22 -7.34
CA ASN A 181 13.38 -22.53 -8.43
C ASN A 181 13.27 -20.98 -8.38
N GLY A 182 13.50 -20.35 -7.22
CA GLY A 182 13.98 -18.97 -7.15
C GLY A 182 13.26 -18.04 -6.16
N VAL A 183 14.04 -17.11 -5.60
CA VAL A 183 13.92 -16.65 -4.21
C VAL A 183 13.03 -15.42 -4.04
N LEU A 184 11.81 -15.58 -3.53
CA LEU A 184 11.46 -14.78 -2.34
C LEU A 184 11.74 -15.69 -1.15
N ASN A 185 12.40 -15.22 -0.12
CA ASN A 185 12.55 -15.98 1.12
C ASN A 185 11.73 -15.25 2.17
N PRO A 186 10.51 -15.68 2.47
CA PRO A 186 9.65 -15.00 3.45
C PRO A 186 10.18 -15.09 4.88
N LEU A 187 11.26 -15.87 5.10
CA LEU A 187 12.12 -15.72 6.27
C LEU A 187 12.70 -14.31 6.45
N LEU A 188 12.71 -13.48 5.40
CA LEU A 188 13.15 -12.08 5.42
C LEU A 188 12.00 -11.06 5.39
N CYS A 189 10.74 -11.48 5.17
CA CYS A 189 9.61 -10.56 5.05
C CYS A 189 9.05 -10.22 6.43
N ASP A 190 9.48 -9.11 7.02
CA ASP A 190 9.07 -8.73 8.38
C ASP A 190 7.65 -8.20 8.43
N ARG A 191 7.17 -7.57 7.34
CA ARG A 191 5.77 -7.15 7.24
C ARG A 191 5.25 -7.31 5.82
N ILE A 192 3.97 -7.68 5.72
CA ILE A 192 3.19 -7.61 4.49
C ILE A 192 1.96 -6.76 4.78
N LYS A 193 1.69 -5.82 3.88
CA LYS A 193 0.57 -4.90 3.96
C LYS A 193 -0.22 -4.93 2.68
N ILE A 194 -1.53 -4.73 2.78
CA ILE A 194 -2.43 -4.61 1.64
C ILE A 194 -3.17 -3.28 1.76
N CYS A 195 -3.25 -2.56 0.65
CA CYS A 195 -4.02 -1.34 0.52
C CYS A 195 -4.93 -1.43 -0.70
N ASP A 196 -6.18 -1.01 -0.52
CA ASP A 196 -7.14 -0.91 -1.61
C ASP A 196 -6.77 0.29 -2.50
N GLN A 197 -6.50 0.00 -3.77
CA GLN A 197 -6.16 0.97 -4.82
C GLN A 197 -7.32 1.18 -5.80
N THR A 198 -8.53 0.70 -5.50
CA THR A 198 -9.70 1.03 -6.31
C THR A 198 -9.74 2.55 -6.52
N GLU A 199 -9.69 2.94 -7.79
CA GLU A 199 -9.90 4.32 -8.18
C GLU A 199 -11.26 4.70 -7.62
N GLN A 200 -11.26 5.63 -6.66
CA GLN A 200 -12.50 6.27 -6.26
C GLN A 200 -13.15 6.80 -7.55
N PRO A 201 -14.48 6.72 -7.69
CA PRO A 201 -15.15 7.27 -8.87
C PRO A 201 -14.61 8.68 -9.12
N PRO A 202 -14.44 9.10 -10.39
CA PRO A 202 -13.78 10.34 -10.71
C PRO A 202 -14.69 11.51 -10.33
N TYR A 203 -14.81 11.85 -9.04
CA TYR A 203 -15.58 13.01 -8.61
C TYR A 203 -15.00 13.71 -7.37
N SER A 204 -14.81 15.01 -7.63
CA SER A 204 -14.29 16.16 -6.87
C SER A 204 -12.81 16.13 -6.44
N PRO A 205 -11.94 17.02 -6.97
CA PRO A 205 -10.49 17.05 -6.75
C PRO A 205 -10.07 17.68 -5.42
N ASP A 206 -10.96 17.75 -4.44
CA ASP A 206 -10.67 18.46 -3.20
C ASP A 206 -10.39 17.43 -2.10
N LEU A 207 -9.09 17.12 -1.96
CA LEU A 207 -8.32 17.38 -0.74
C LEU A 207 -7.16 16.37 -0.60
N ALA A 208 -6.14 16.51 -1.44
CA ALA A 208 -4.80 16.06 -1.07
C ALA A 208 -4.37 16.78 0.24
N PRO A 209 -3.48 16.20 1.07
CA PRO A 209 -2.96 16.90 2.25
C PRO A 209 -2.38 18.30 1.94
N SER A 210 -1.85 18.50 0.72
CA SER A 210 -1.47 19.80 0.18
C SER A 210 -2.63 20.80 0.13
N ASP A 211 -3.85 20.35 -0.12
CA ASP A 211 -5.04 21.20 -0.31
C ASP A 211 -5.53 21.79 1.01
N PHE A 212 -5.15 21.19 2.15
CA PHE A 212 -5.34 21.76 3.48
C PHE A 212 -4.13 22.55 4.01
N HIS A 213 -2.91 22.21 3.59
CA HIS A 213 -1.69 22.83 4.14
C HIS A 213 -1.07 23.90 3.25
N LEU A 214 -1.00 23.68 1.94
CA LEU A 214 -0.35 24.55 0.96
C LEU A 214 -1.34 25.51 0.30
N PHE A 215 -2.44 24.99 -0.25
CA PHE A 215 -3.35 25.79 -1.08
C PHE A 215 -4.07 26.94 -0.35
N PRO A 216 -4.50 26.81 0.93
CA PRO A 216 -5.11 27.93 1.65
C PRO A 216 -4.13 29.08 1.85
N LYS A 217 -2.87 28.77 2.21
CA LYS A 217 -1.79 29.75 2.38
C LYS A 217 -1.38 30.39 1.06
N MET A 218 -1.30 29.60 0.00
CA MET A 218 -1.01 30.11 -1.34
C MET A 218 -2.11 31.06 -1.80
N LYS A 219 -3.38 30.64 -1.64
CA LYS A 219 -4.55 31.45 -1.99
C LYS A 219 -4.59 32.75 -1.20
N GLU A 220 -4.25 32.73 0.08
CA GLU A 220 -4.12 33.94 0.91
C GLU A 220 -3.00 34.86 0.38
N ALA A 221 -1.82 34.30 0.09
CA ALA A 221 -0.66 35.06 -0.37
C ALA A 221 -0.86 35.76 -1.72
N ILE A 222 -1.63 35.15 -2.63
CA ILE A 222 -1.95 35.71 -3.94
C ILE A 222 -3.36 36.31 -4.01
N SER A 223 -4.05 36.41 -2.87
CA SER A 223 -5.40 37.00 -2.84
C SER A 223 -5.33 38.50 -3.10
N GLY A 224 -6.20 38.99 -3.98
CA GLY A 224 -6.31 40.42 -4.27
C GLY A 224 -5.28 40.98 -5.25
N THR A 225 -4.36 40.15 -5.76
CA THR A 225 -3.48 40.53 -6.88
C THR A 225 -4.19 40.31 -8.22
N HIS A 226 -3.99 41.23 -9.15
CA HIS A 226 -4.50 41.12 -10.51
C HIS A 226 -3.35 40.72 -11.44
N PHE A 227 -3.52 39.62 -12.18
CA PHE A 227 -2.52 39.11 -13.11
C PHE A 227 -2.92 39.47 -14.55
N HIS A 228 -1.94 39.86 -15.37
CA HIS A 228 -2.18 40.27 -16.75
C HIS A 228 -1.83 39.17 -17.77
N SER A 229 -1.01 38.21 -17.35
CA SER A 229 -0.61 37.06 -18.15
C SER A 229 -0.60 35.75 -17.33
N TYR A 230 -0.56 34.63 -18.04
CA TYR A 230 -0.37 33.31 -17.41
C TYR A 230 1.01 33.19 -16.75
N ASP A 231 2.03 33.80 -17.35
CA ASP A 231 3.40 33.77 -16.82
C ASP A 231 3.50 34.57 -15.50
N ASP A 232 2.71 35.63 -15.34
CA ASP A 232 2.63 36.39 -14.08
C ASP A 232 2.10 35.51 -12.94
N VAL A 233 1.14 34.63 -13.26
CA VAL A 233 0.58 33.68 -12.28
C VAL A 233 1.61 32.64 -11.89
N ILE A 234 2.33 32.06 -12.87
CA ILE A 234 3.42 31.13 -12.59
C ILE A 234 4.47 31.79 -11.71
N PHE A 235 4.92 32.99 -12.07
CA PHE A 235 5.94 33.70 -11.32
C PHE A 235 5.53 34.01 -9.88
N ALA A 236 4.27 34.38 -9.65
CA ALA A 236 3.75 34.63 -8.30
C ALA A 236 3.62 33.34 -7.48
N VAL A 237 3.20 32.23 -8.10
CA VAL A 237 3.13 30.92 -7.45
C VAL A 237 4.53 30.41 -7.11
N ASP A 238 5.48 30.50 -8.04
CA ASP A 238 6.88 30.11 -7.83
C ASP A 238 7.53 30.96 -6.74
N GLY A 239 7.31 32.27 -6.75
CA GLY A 239 7.77 33.18 -5.70
C GLY A 239 7.23 32.82 -4.32
N PHE A 240 5.94 32.48 -4.22
CA PHE A 240 5.35 31.97 -2.98
C PHE A 240 6.00 30.65 -2.54
N LEU A 241 6.17 29.68 -3.46
CA LEU A 241 6.75 28.38 -3.13
C LEU A 241 8.21 28.48 -2.65
N VAL A 242 9.00 29.37 -3.27
CA VAL A 242 10.39 29.65 -2.85
C VAL A 242 10.46 30.36 -1.50
N SER A 243 9.41 31.10 -1.13
CA SER A 243 9.35 31.78 0.17
C SER A 243 9.07 30.85 1.35
N LEU A 244 8.65 29.60 1.10
CA LEU A 244 8.34 28.62 2.14
C LEU A 244 9.63 27.96 2.67
N ASP A 245 9.76 27.91 3.99
CA ASP A 245 10.92 27.29 4.65
C ASP A 245 10.94 25.77 4.43
N LYS A 246 12.13 25.16 4.46
CA LYS A 246 12.29 23.70 4.32
C LYS A 246 11.52 22.91 5.38
N GLU A 247 11.34 23.45 6.59
CA GLU A 247 10.53 22.83 7.65
C GLU A 247 9.04 22.76 7.29
N PHE A 248 8.53 23.66 6.45
CA PHE A 248 7.15 23.64 5.97
C PHE A 248 6.83 22.32 5.26
N PHE A 249 7.75 21.85 4.41
CA PHE A 249 7.61 20.62 3.63
C PHE A 249 7.94 19.35 4.43
N ASN A 250 8.61 19.49 5.57
CA ASN A 250 8.94 18.41 6.50
C ASN A 250 7.86 18.19 7.59
N SER A 251 6.80 19.00 7.60
CA SER A 251 5.65 18.79 8.47
C SER A 251 4.91 17.48 8.08
N GLU A 252 4.29 16.83 9.08
CA GLU A 252 3.66 15.50 8.96
C GLU A 252 2.62 15.38 7.82
N ALA A 253 2.14 16.50 7.27
CA ALA A 253 1.17 16.54 6.17
C ALA A 253 1.78 16.36 4.76
N LEU A 254 3.05 16.69 4.52
CA LEU A 254 3.63 16.68 3.16
C LEU A 254 4.84 15.74 2.97
N ASN A 255 5.55 15.35 4.04
CA ASN A 255 6.60 14.32 4.10
C ASN A 255 7.31 13.98 2.75
N VAL A 256 7.89 14.99 2.10
CA VAL A 256 8.69 14.80 0.87
C VAL A 256 10.13 14.48 1.27
N ALA A 257 10.41 13.20 1.54
CA ALA A 257 11.75 12.76 1.92
C ALA A 257 12.71 12.79 0.71
N ARG A 258 13.64 13.74 0.73
CA ARG A 258 14.96 13.76 0.06
C ARG A 258 15.01 13.22 -1.38
N GLY A 259 14.75 14.14 -2.31
CA GLY A 259 15.13 14.08 -3.72
C GLY A 259 14.65 15.39 -4.34
N GLU A 260 15.43 16.02 -5.21
CA GLU A 260 15.02 17.26 -5.88
C GLU A 260 13.64 17.07 -6.53
N ALA A 261 12.64 17.77 -6.01
CA ALA A 261 11.27 17.69 -6.50
C ALA A 261 11.10 18.73 -7.62
N PHE A 262 10.94 18.27 -8.85
CA PHE A 262 10.44 19.13 -9.92
C PHE A 262 8.91 19.08 -9.90
N ILE A 263 8.29 20.19 -9.50
CA ILE A 263 6.83 20.37 -9.62
C ILE A 263 6.55 20.66 -11.10
N THR A 264 6.04 19.68 -11.84
CA THR A 264 5.60 19.90 -13.22
C THR A 264 4.09 20.13 -13.25
N ILE A 265 3.68 21.38 -13.43
CA ILE A 265 2.27 21.77 -13.57
C ILE A 265 1.81 21.41 -15.00
N LYS A 266 1.01 20.35 -15.15
CA LYS A 266 0.29 20.05 -16.40
C LYS A 266 -1.21 20.27 -16.22
N CYS A 267 -1.70 21.43 -16.67
CA CYS A 267 -3.13 21.69 -16.77
C CYS A 267 -3.72 20.96 -17.99
N VAL A 268 -4.61 19.99 -17.79
CA VAL A 268 -5.31 19.31 -18.89
C VAL A 268 -6.76 19.81 -19.01
N ARG A 269 -7.00 20.49 -20.13
CA ARG A 269 -8.26 20.79 -20.82
C ARG A 269 -9.20 21.90 -20.29
N ARG A 270 -9.61 22.71 -21.28
CA ARG A 270 -10.48 23.89 -21.27
C ARG A 270 -11.94 23.45 -21.03
N PHE A 271 -12.55 23.84 -19.91
CA PHE A 271 -13.95 23.48 -19.60
C PHE A 271 -14.95 24.64 -19.79
N HIS A 272 -14.55 25.92 -19.69
CA HIS A 272 -15.44 27.06 -19.95
C HIS A 272 -14.67 28.40 -20.06
N PRO A 273 -15.12 29.40 -20.85
CA PRO A 273 -14.38 30.65 -21.09
C PRO A 273 -14.18 31.62 -19.90
N ARG A 274 -14.62 31.31 -18.67
CA ARG A 274 -14.55 32.26 -17.53
C ARG A 274 -14.16 31.66 -16.17
N ILE A 275 -13.73 30.40 -16.12
CA ILE A 275 -13.26 29.76 -14.87
C ILE A 275 -11.99 28.99 -15.21
N PHE A 276 -10.87 29.41 -14.61
CA PHE A 276 -9.61 28.65 -14.62
C PHE A 276 -9.29 28.29 -13.17
N LEU A 277 -9.53 27.05 -12.77
CA LEU A 277 -8.78 26.42 -11.68
C LEU A 277 -8.96 24.90 -11.76
N CYS A 278 -8.00 24.22 -12.37
CA CYS A 278 -7.76 22.79 -12.20
C CYS A 278 -6.25 22.57 -12.29
N ALA A 279 -5.57 22.62 -11.13
CA ALA A 279 -4.19 22.20 -11.01
C ALA A 279 -4.19 20.70 -10.71
N HIS A 280 -3.81 19.89 -11.69
CA HIS A 280 -3.41 18.51 -11.43
C HIS A 280 -1.92 18.53 -11.10
N LEU A 281 -1.58 18.45 -9.82
CA LEU A 281 -0.19 18.28 -9.38
C LEU A 281 0.21 16.83 -9.65
N ARG A 282 1.00 16.60 -10.70
CA ARG A 282 1.76 15.35 -10.83
C ARG A 282 3.13 15.56 -10.21
N TYR A 283 3.42 14.74 -9.20
CA TYR A 283 4.76 14.54 -8.69
C TYR A 283 5.48 13.56 -9.62
N ASP A 284 6.36 14.06 -10.49
CA ASP A 284 7.29 13.21 -11.23
C ASP A 284 8.66 13.28 -10.52
N VAL A 285 9.01 12.19 -9.84
CA VAL A 285 10.40 11.98 -9.38
C VAL A 285 11.20 11.51 -10.60
N ILE A 286 11.78 12.45 -11.33
CA ILE A 286 12.70 12.14 -12.43
C ILE A 286 14.07 11.87 -11.82
N ASN A 287 14.48 10.61 -11.79
CA ASN A 287 15.90 10.27 -11.59
C ASN A 287 16.69 10.75 -12.81
N LEU A 288 17.52 11.77 -12.64
CA LEU A 288 18.61 12.08 -13.58
C LEU A 288 19.91 11.49 -13.05
N THR A 289 20.27 10.33 -13.61
CA THR A 289 21.66 10.01 -13.99
C THR A 289 21.61 9.17 -15.25
#